data_AF-A0A6P4HV09-F1
#
_entry.id   AF-A0A6P4HV09-F1
#
_cell.length_a   1.000
_cell.length_b   1.000
_cell.length_c   1.000
_cell.angle_alpha   90.00
_cell.angle_beta   90.00
_cell.angle_gamma   90.00
#
_symmetry.space_group_name_H-M   'P 1'
#
loop_
_entity.id
_entity.type
_entity.pdbx_description
1 polymer ?
#
loop_
_entity_poly.entity_id
_entity_poly.type
_entity_poly.pdbx_seq_one_letter_code
_entity_poly.pdbx_strand_id
1 'polypeptide(L)'
;METPRRNAKSEETSCRLCWLLAISLLHCLHIGSSLELVDWPTAMPDLGLDDCHDEFTVACANASLVYSASLELCELHANETIANLEVDVELERMQIELGSSAVCGNLRFCDVFEDDLEYLKCISENSNRNLDILTEINYNATHAYTRMREDYDALHRTFLLCGLEAQKDYMEDLREAHRELSQCRLEIEELME
;
A
#
# COMPACT_ATOMS: atom_id res chain seq x y z
N MET A 1 -0.98 -25.46 -40.64
CA MET A 1 -0.36 -24.27 -41.26
C MET A 1 0.25 -23.47 -40.13
N GLU A 2 1.47 -23.82 -39.74
CA GLU A 2 2.21 -23.18 -38.66
C GLU A 2 2.84 -21.89 -39.19
N THR A 3 2.64 -20.78 -38.47
CA THR A 3 3.38 -19.55 -38.69
C THR A 3 4.48 -19.44 -37.62
N PRO A 4 5.77 -19.44 -38.02
CA PRO A 4 6.88 -19.27 -37.10
C PRO A 4 7.10 -17.77 -36.87
N ARG A 5 6.62 -17.24 -35.74
CA ARG A 5 6.83 -15.82 -35.39
C ARG A 5 7.42 -15.63 -34.00
N ARG A 6 8.25 -16.57 -33.55
CA ARG A 6 8.93 -16.49 -32.24
C ARG A 6 10.45 -16.32 -32.31
N ASN A 7 11.07 -16.48 -33.48
CA ASN A 7 12.55 -16.52 -33.55
C ASN A 7 13.21 -15.20 -34.01
N ALA A 8 12.48 -14.25 -34.60
CA ALA A 8 13.08 -13.00 -35.09
C ALA A 8 13.46 -12.00 -33.98
N LYS A 9 12.84 -12.07 -32.80
CA LYS A 9 13.14 -11.14 -31.68
C LYS A 9 14.41 -11.48 -30.91
N SER A 10 14.92 -12.71 -31.04
CA SER A 10 16.11 -13.16 -30.30
C SER A 10 17.42 -12.76 -30.97
N GLU A 11 17.44 -12.62 -32.31
CA GLU A 11 18.66 -12.21 -33.04
C GLU A 11 18.92 -10.70 -32.92
N GLU A 12 17.85 -9.89 -32.87
CA GLU A 12 17.97 -8.43 -32.79
C GLU A 12 18.50 -7.94 -31.44
N THR A 13 18.17 -8.63 -30.34
CA THR A 13 18.65 -8.31 -28.99
C THR A 13 20.10 -8.76 -28.78
N SER A 14 20.49 -9.89 -29.37
CA SER A 14 21.86 -10.40 -29.30
C SER A 14 22.85 -9.48 -30.05
N CYS A 15 22.45 -8.96 -31.22
CA CYS A 15 23.29 -8.07 -32.02
C CYS A 15 23.53 -6.70 -31.33
N ARG A 16 22.52 -6.18 -30.61
CA ARG A 16 22.66 -4.94 -29.81
C ARG A 16 23.59 -5.12 -28.61
N LEU A 17 23.56 -6.27 -27.95
CA LEU A 17 24.44 -6.57 -26.82
C LEU A 17 25.91 -6.70 -27.27
N CYS A 18 26.15 -7.36 -28.42
CA CYS A 18 27.49 -7.45 -29.01
C CYS A 18 28.05 -6.08 -29.41
N TRP A 19 27.21 -5.18 -29.93
CA TRP A 19 27.64 -3.81 -30.25
C TRP A 19 28.02 -3.00 -29.02
N LEU A 20 27.25 -3.10 -27.93
CA LEU A 20 27.57 -2.41 -26.67
C LEU A 20 28.87 -2.94 -26.05
N LEU A 21 29.10 -4.25 -26.10
CA LEU A 21 30.34 -4.86 -25.64
C LEU A 21 31.54 -4.46 -26.51
N ALA A 22 31.36 -4.35 -27.84
CA ALA A 22 32.40 -3.87 -28.73
C ALA A 22 32.76 -2.39 -28.48
N ILE A 23 31.76 -1.53 -28.24
CA ILE A 23 31.99 -0.12 -27.88
C ILE A 23 32.73 -0.01 -26.54
N SER A 24 32.34 -0.81 -25.55
CA SER A 24 33.01 -0.86 -24.24
C SER A 24 34.47 -1.33 -24.37
N LEU A 25 34.73 -2.38 -25.15
CA LEU A 25 36.09 -2.87 -25.40
C LEU A 25 36.94 -1.86 -26.19
N LEU A 26 36.36 -1.14 -27.15
CA LEU A 26 37.02 -0.05 -27.87
C LEU A 26 37.33 1.14 -26.96
N HIS A 27 36.45 1.47 -26.00
CA HIS A 27 36.75 2.46 -24.96
C HIS A 27 37.88 2.01 -24.04
N CYS A 28 37.90 0.75 -23.61
CA CYS A 28 39.01 0.21 -22.80
C CYS A 28 40.34 0.19 -23.56
N LEU A 29 40.35 -0.11 -24.86
CA LEU A 29 41.55 -0.11 -25.70
C LEU A 29 42.05 1.31 -26.03
N HIS A 30 41.15 2.28 -26.18
CA HIS A 30 41.53 3.69 -26.33
C HIS A 30 42.12 4.27 -25.02
N ILE A 31 41.57 3.90 -23.87
CA ILE A 31 42.11 4.30 -22.56
C ILE A 31 43.50 3.66 -22.31
N GLY A 32 43.77 2.49 -22.90
CA GLY A 32 45.07 1.82 -22.81
C GLY A 32 46.20 2.43 -23.65
N SER A 33 45.94 3.43 -24.51
CA SER A 33 46.94 3.97 -25.45
C SER A 33 47.15 5.49 -25.40
N SER A 34 46.43 6.21 -24.53
CA SER A 34 46.72 7.61 -24.22
C SER A 34 46.73 7.81 -22.70
N LEU A 35 47.78 7.30 -22.05
CA LEU A 35 48.17 7.76 -20.72
C LEU A 35 48.87 9.12 -20.86
N GLU A 36 48.18 10.11 -21.43
CA GLU A 36 48.43 11.48 -21.00
C GLU A 36 47.70 11.59 -19.66
N LEU A 37 48.50 11.53 -18.61
CA LEU A 37 48.15 11.88 -17.25
C LEU A 37 47.61 13.32 -17.28
N VAL A 38 46.34 13.49 -17.62
CA VAL A 38 45.58 14.65 -17.22
C VAL A 38 45.46 14.50 -15.72
N ASP A 39 46.42 15.13 -15.03
CA ASP A 39 46.43 15.33 -13.59
C ASP A 39 45.22 16.21 -13.26
N TRP A 40 44.04 15.59 -13.22
CA TRP A 40 42.93 16.15 -12.48
C TRP A 40 43.44 16.26 -11.05
N PRO A 41 43.43 17.46 -10.44
CA PRO A 41 43.73 17.54 -9.03
C PRO A 41 42.62 16.76 -8.32
N THR A 42 42.89 15.50 -7.97
CA THR A 42 42.21 14.86 -6.86
C THR A 42 42.58 15.71 -5.67
N ALA A 43 41.70 16.67 -5.34
CA ALA A 43 41.75 17.36 -4.08
C ALA A 43 42.00 16.30 -3.01
N MET A 44 43.06 16.48 -2.22
CA MET A 44 43.26 15.68 -1.02
C MET A 44 41.92 15.68 -0.29
N PRO A 45 41.35 14.53 0.09
CA PRO A 45 40.09 14.51 0.82
C PRO A 45 40.34 15.34 2.07
N ASP A 46 39.65 16.48 2.15
CA ASP A 46 39.72 17.34 3.32
C ASP A 46 39.07 16.54 4.44
N LEU A 47 39.89 15.98 5.32
CA LEU A 47 39.48 14.91 6.24
C LEU A 47 38.26 15.31 7.08
N GLY A 48 38.10 16.60 7.38
CA GLY A 48 36.94 17.11 8.10
C GLY A 48 35.69 17.30 7.23
N LEU A 49 35.83 17.61 5.93
CA LEU A 49 34.68 17.76 5.03
C LEU A 49 33.98 16.41 4.77
N ASP A 50 34.76 15.32 4.83
CA ASP A 50 34.28 13.94 4.75
C ASP A 50 33.49 13.57 6.02
N ASP A 51 34.02 13.90 7.21
CA ASP A 51 33.36 13.63 8.50
C ASP A 51 31.97 14.31 8.62
N CYS A 52 31.83 15.58 8.23
CA CYS A 52 30.52 16.25 8.22
C CYS A 52 29.52 15.56 7.28
N HIS A 53 30.00 15.03 6.15
CA HIS A 53 29.18 14.35 5.16
C HIS A 53 28.74 12.96 5.63
N ASP A 54 29.62 12.27 6.34
CA ASP A 54 29.33 10.97 6.96
C ASP A 54 28.27 11.13 8.06
N GLU A 55 28.42 12.12 8.95
CA GLU A 55 27.42 12.41 10.00
C GLU A 55 26.05 12.74 9.39
N PHE A 56 26.01 13.58 8.36
CA PHE A 56 24.77 13.88 7.63
C PHE A 56 24.14 12.63 7.02
N THR A 57 24.94 11.77 6.39
CA THR A 57 24.44 10.56 5.74
C THR A 57 23.85 9.59 6.76
N VAL A 58 24.50 9.45 7.92
CA VAL A 58 24.00 8.66 9.06
C VAL A 58 22.68 9.24 9.59
N ALA A 59 22.59 10.55 9.76
CA ALA A 59 21.38 11.23 10.21
C ALA A 59 20.21 11.03 9.23
N CYS A 60 20.44 11.16 7.92
CA CYS A 60 19.44 10.87 6.90
C CYS A 60 18.97 9.41 6.93
N ALA A 61 19.91 8.46 7.07
CA ALA A 61 19.57 7.04 7.18
C ALA A 61 18.72 6.76 8.42
N ASN A 62 19.05 7.38 9.56
CA ASN A 62 18.27 7.27 10.79
C ASN A 62 16.86 7.83 10.61
N ALA A 63 16.72 9.02 10.02
CA ALA A 63 15.41 9.62 9.72
C ALA A 63 14.55 8.70 8.83
N SER A 64 15.15 8.09 7.80
CA SER A 64 14.44 7.11 6.96
C SER A 64 14.00 5.86 7.73
N LEU A 65 14.83 5.36 8.64
CA LEU A 65 14.48 4.21 9.49
C LEU A 65 13.32 4.55 10.43
N VAL A 66 13.38 5.70 11.11
CA VAL A 66 12.32 6.18 12.01
C VAL A 66 11.01 6.35 11.24
N TYR A 67 11.04 6.95 10.04
CA TYR A 67 9.88 7.07 9.17
C TYR A 67 9.26 5.72 8.80
N SER A 68 10.09 4.74 8.42
CA SER A 68 9.59 3.41 8.07
C SER A 68 8.92 2.73 9.27
N ALA A 69 9.54 2.81 10.45
CA ALA A 69 9.00 2.22 11.67
C ALA A 69 7.70 2.91 12.13
N SER A 70 7.60 4.23 12.00
CA SER A 70 6.38 4.96 12.36
C SER A 70 5.24 4.64 11.40
N LEU A 71 5.50 4.49 10.10
CA LEU A 71 4.49 4.06 9.13
C LEU A 71 4.00 2.64 9.41
N GLU A 72 4.90 1.70 9.71
CA GLU A 72 4.53 0.33 10.11
C GLU A 72 3.65 0.32 11.37
N LEU A 73 3.94 1.18 12.35
CA LEU A 73 3.10 1.33 13.54
C LEU A 73 1.71 1.88 13.20
N CYS A 74 1.61 2.84 12.27
CA CYS A 74 0.32 3.33 11.79
C CYS A 74 -0.51 2.20 11.13
N GLU A 75 0.13 1.34 10.33
CA GLU A 75 -0.52 0.19 9.68
C GLU A 75 -0.96 -0.87 10.70
N LEU A 76 -0.10 -1.20 11.67
CA LEU A 76 -0.42 -2.15 12.74
C LEU A 76 -1.62 -1.67 13.56
N HIS A 77 -1.62 -0.41 13.99
CA HIS A 77 -2.72 0.18 14.75
C HIS A 77 -4.02 0.18 13.93
N ALA A 78 -3.96 0.50 12.63
CA ALA A 78 -5.12 0.41 11.74
C ALA A 78 -5.67 -1.01 11.67
N ASN A 79 -4.81 -2.03 11.48
CA ASN A 79 -5.23 -3.43 11.39
C ASN A 79 -5.83 -3.96 12.71
N GLU A 80 -5.23 -3.62 13.86
CA GLU A 80 -5.78 -3.98 15.17
C GLU A 80 -7.14 -3.31 15.42
N THR A 81 -7.32 -2.07 14.96
CA THR A 81 -8.58 -1.36 15.11
C THR A 81 -9.66 -1.95 14.20
N ILE A 82 -9.32 -2.40 12.97
CA ILE A 82 -10.26 -3.12 12.09
C ILE A 82 -10.78 -4.40 12.77
N ALA A 83 -9.92 -5.14 13.48
CA ALA A 83 -10.32 -6.35 14.19
C ALA A 83 -11.26 -6.07 15.38
N ASN A 84 -11.28 -4.83 15.88
CA ASN A 84 -12.08 -4.40 17.02
C ASN A 84 -13.27 -3.50 16.63
N LEU A 85 -13.67 -3.50 15.35
CA LEU A 85 -14.86 -2.77 14.90
C LEU A 85 -16.10 -3.22 15.66
N GLU A 86 -17.01 -2.27 15.93
CA GLU A 86 -18.18 -2.49 16.79
C GLU A 86 -19.22 -3.41 16.14
N VAL A 87 -19.24 -3.48 14.80
CA VAL A 87 -20.16 -4.34 14.05
C VAL A 87 -19.57 -5.73 13.89
N ASP A 88 -20.22 -6.72 14.51
CA ASP A 88 -19.95 -8.14 14.26
C ASP A 88 -20.52 -8.56 12.91
N VAL A 89 -19.67 -8.56 11.89
CA VAL A 89 -20.03 -8.92 10.51
C VAL A 89 -20.58 -10.34 10.41
N GLU A 90 -20.08 -11.27 11.25
CA GLU A 90 -20.50 -12.66 11.23
C GLU A 90 -21.91 -12.80 11.80
N LEU A 91 -22.20 -12.11 12.90
CA LEU A 91 -23.55 -12.04 13.47
C LEU A 91 -24.56 -11.43 12.50
N GLU A 92 -24.24 -10.28 11.90
CA GLU A 92 -25.14 -9.61 10.94
C GLU A 92 -25.42 -10.50 9.72
N ARG A 93 -24.39 -11.18 9.21
CA ARG A 93 -24.54 -12.14 8.11
C ARG A 93 -25.41 -13.34 8.51
N MET A 94 -25.22 -13.88 9.71
CA MET A 94 -26.02 -14.99 10.22
C MET A 94 -27.51 -14.63 10.31
N GLN A 95 -27.85 -13.40 10.73
CA GLN A 95 -29.23 -12.93 10.80
C GLN A 95 -29.88 -12.86 9.41
N ILE A 96 -29.15 -12.38 8.40
CA ILE A 96 -29.61 -12.36 6.99
C ILE A 96 -29.88 -13.78 6.49
N GLU A 97 -28.95 -14.72 6.74
CA GLU A 97 -29.09 -16.12 6.33
C GLU A 97 -30.29 -16.79 7.01
N LEU A 98 -30.48 -16.54 8.32
CA LEU A 98 -31.59 -17.10 9.09
C LEU A 98 -32.94 -16.57 8.59
N GLY A 99 -33.04 -15.26 8.36
CA GLY A 99 -34.24 -14.63 7.85
C GLY A 99 -34.57 -15.06 6.42
N SER A 100 -33.56 -15.20 5.55
CA SER A 100 -33.72 -15.76 4.21
C SER A 100 -34.24 -17.20 4.26
N SER A 101 -33.68 -18.03 5.13
CA SER A 101 -34.14 -19.41 5.35
C SER A 101 -35.58 -19.47 5.85
N ALA A 102 -36.00 -18.54 6.72
CA ALA A 102 -37.36 -18.46 7.21
C ALA A 102 -38.37 -18.13 6.10
N VAL A 103 -38.05 -17.17 5.23
CA VAL A 103 -38.89 -16.82 4.07
C VAL A 103 -39.03 -18.01 3.11
N CYS A 104 -37.91 -18.65 2.78
CA CYS A 104 -37.90 -19.85 1.93
C CYS A 104 -38.71 -21.00 2.57
N GLY A 105 -38.60 -21.19 3.88
CA GLY A 105 -39.37 -22.18 4.63
C GLY A 105 -40.87 -21.91 4.57
N ASN A 106 -41.30 -20.66 4.77
CA ASN A 106 -42.71 -20.28 4.70
C ASN A 106 -43.32 -20.52 3.31
N LEU A 107 -42.54 -20.30 2.24
CA LEU A 107 -42.99 -20.59 0.88
C LEU A 107 -43.08 -22.10 0.62
N ARG A 108 -42.07 -22.86 1.03
CA ARG A 108 -42.06 -24.32 0.87
C ARG A 108 -43.14 -25.00 1.69
N PHE A 109 -43.55 -24.41 2.82
CA PHE A 109 -44.66 -24.91 3.61
C PHE A 109 -46.00 -24.88 2.86
N CYS A 110 -46.18 -23.98 1.89
CA CYS A 110 -47.42 -23.95 1.11
C CYS A 110 -47.42 -24.98 -0.04
N ASP A 111 -46.26 -25.53 -0.41
CA ASP A 111 -46.09 -26.48 -1.52
C ASP A 111 -46.70 -27.87 -1.23
N VAL A 112 -47.16 -28.13 0.00
CA VAL A 112 -47.85 -29.37 0.37
C VAL A 112 -49.32 -29.41 -0.06
N PHE A 113 -49.90 -28.27 -0.45
CA PHE A 113 -51.29 -28.20 -0.88
C PHE A 113 -51.40 -28.44 -2.39
N GLU A 114 -52.09 -29.50 -2.79
CA GLU A 114 -52.36 -29.81 -4.21
C GLU A 114 -53.54 -28.99 -4.79
N ASP A 115 -54.39 -28.41 -3.93
CA ASP A 115 -55.48 -27.52 -4.34
C ASP A 115 -54.98 -26.09 -4.52
N ASP A 116 -55.20 -25.54 -5.72
CA ASP A 116 -54.73 -24.21 -6.10
C ASP A 116 -55.27 -23.09 -5.20
N LEU A 117 -56.50 -23.20 -4.69
CA LEU A 117 -57.10 -22.18 -3.85
C LEU A 117 -56.52 -22.22 -2.43
N GLU A 118 -56.31 -23.42 -1.88
CA GLU A 118 -55.63 -23.61 -0.59
C GLU A 118 -54.16 -23.16 -0.66
N TYR A 119 -53.46 -23.48 -1.74
CA TYR A 119 -52.10 -22.99 -2.00
C TYR A 119 -52.05 -21.45 -2.04
N LEU A 120 -52.91 -20.81 -2.85
CA LEU A 120 -52.94 -19.35 -2.97
C LEU A 120 -53.29 -18.67 -1.63
N LYS A 121 -54.19 -19.26 -0.85
CA LYS A 121 -54.54 -18.76 0.48
C LYS A 121 -53.35 -18.85 1.44
N CYS A 122 -52.64 -19.98 1.47
CA CYS A 122 -51.42 -20.15 2.28
C CYS A 122 -50.33 -19.14 1.91
N ILE A 123 -50.08 -18.95 0.61
CA ILE A 123 -49.11 -17.96 0.12
C ILE A 123 -49.53 -16.55 0.55
N SER A 124 -50.81 -16.19 0.40
CA SER A 124 -51.31 -14.88 0.81
C SER A 124 -51.17 -14.63 2.31
N GLU A 125 -51.43 -15.64 3.15
CA GLU A 125 -51.30 -15.55 4.61
C GLU A 125 -49.83 -15.38 5.03
N ASN A 126 -48.92 -16.10 4.40
CA ASN A 126 -47.48 -15.99 4.66
C ASN A 126 -46.81 -14.78 4.01
N SER A 127 -47.42 -14.18 2.98
CA SER A 127 -46.85 -13.05 2.22
C SER A 127 -46.55 -11.85 3.12
N ASN A 128 -47.49 -11.44 3.98
CA ASN A 128 -47.28 -10.31 4.89
C ASN A 128 -46.14 -10.58 5.86
N ARG A 129 -46.11 -11.78 6.45
CA ARG A 129 -45.03 -12.19 7.37
C ARG A 129 -43.67 -12.22 6.67
N ASN A 130 -43.62 -12.70 5.42
CA ASN A 130 -42.40 -12.71 4.63
C ASN A 130 -41.93 -11.29 4.29
N LEU A 131 -42.85 -10.37 3.99
CA LEU A 131 -42.53 -8.96 3.76
C LEU A 131 -41.98 -8.28 5.02
N ASP A 132 -42.54 -8.59 6.19
CA ASP A 132 -42.03 -8.08 7.47
C ASP A 132 -40.60 -8.57 7.71
N ILE A 133 -40.34 -9.88 7.54
CA ILE A 133 -39.00 -10.47 7.67
C ILE A 133 -38.02 -9.82 6.69
N LEU A 134 -38.39 -9.69 5.41
CA LEU A 134 -37.53 -9.09 4.40
C LEU A 134 -37.24 -7.60 4.69
N THR A 135 -38.23 -6.88 5.22
CA THR A 135 -38.07 -5.47 5.60
C THR A 135 -37.10 -5.33 6.78
N GLU A 136 -37.23 -6.18 7.79
CA GLU A 136 -36.33 -6.21 8.95
C GLU A 136 -34.89 -6.55 8.54
N ILE A 137 -34.70 -7.61 7.75
CA ILE A 137 -33.38 -7.98 7.21
C ILE A 137 -32.77 -6.81 6.44
N ASN A 138 -33.54 -6.18 5.55
CA ASN A 138 -33.04 -5.09 4.72
C ASN A 138 -32.67 -3.86 5.56
N TYR A 139 -33.48 -3.54 6.56
CA TYR A 139 -33.19 -2.44 7.49
C TYR A 139 -31.92 -2.72 8.30
N ASN A 140 -31.83 -3.89 8.94
CA ASN A 140 -30.68 -4.28 9.76
C ASN A 140 -29.39 -4.32 8.92
N ALA A 141 -29.43 -4.96 7.74
CA ALA A 141 -28.30 -5.05 6.84
C ALA A 141 -27.83 -3.66 6.36
N THR A 142 -28.77 -2.78 6.00
CA THR A 142 -28.44 -1.41 5.56
C THR A 142 -27.85 -0.60 6.70
N HIS A 143 -28.41 -0.73 7.91
CA HIS A 143 -27.93 -0.07 9.11
C HIS A 143 -26.51 -0.53 9.47
N ALA A 144 -26.28 -1.84 9.53
CA ALA A 144 -24.96 -2.43 9.79
C ALA A 144 -23.92 -2.03 8.74
N TYR A 145 -24.29 -2.08 7.45
CA TYR A 145 -23.42 -1.63 6.36
C TYR A 145 -23.03 -0.15 6.49
N THR A 146 -24.00 0.70 6.80
CA THR A 146 -23.76 2.15 6.97
C THR A 146 -22.80 2.40 8.13
N ARG A 147 -23.02 1.74 9.27
CA ARG A 147 -22.14 1.86 10.44
C ARG A 147 -20.73 1.34 10.16
N MET A 148 -20.59 0.16 9.57
CA MET A 148 -19.28 -0.38 9.18
C MET A 148 -18.52 0.57 8.27
N ARG A 149 -19.23 1.22 7.32
CA ARG A 149 -18.62 2.19 6.41
C ARG A 149 -18.13 3.42 7.16
N GLU A 150 -18.93 3.96 8.07
CA GLU A 150 -18.54 5.11 8.90
C GLU A 150 -17.29 4.79 9.74
N ASP A 151 -17.27 3.61 10.38
CA ASP A 151 -16.13 3.19 11.19
C ASP A 151 -14.87 2.97 10.34
N TYR A 152 -15.02 2.37 9.15
CA TYR A 152 -13.90 2.17 8.22
C TYR A 152 -13.36 3.50 7.67
N ASP A 153 -14.24 4.44 7.32
CA ASP A 153 -13.84 5.78 6.86
C ASP A 153 -13.12 6.55 7.98
N ALA A 154 -13.58 6.43 9.24
CA ALA A 154 -12.92 7.02 10.40
C ALA A 154 -11.53 6.41 10.65
N LEU A 155 -11.41 5.09 10.53
CA LEU A 155 -10.15 4.38 10.67
C LEU A 155 -9.15 4.76 9.57
N HIS A 156 -9.62 4.80 8.32
CA HIS A 156 -8.80 5.21 7.18
C HIS A 156 -8.29 6.65 7.34
N ARG A 157 -9.16 7.56 7.81
CA ARG A 157 -8.75 8.94 8.12
C ARG A 157 -7.65 8.97 9.19
N THR A 158 -7.79 8.21 10.27
CA THR A 158 -6.78 8.13 11.34
C THR A 158 -5.45 7.61 10.80
N PHE A 159 -5.48 6.56 9.98
CA PHE A 159 -4.28 6.03 9.31
C PHE A 159 -3.57 7.08 8.45
N LEU A 160 -4.32 7.81 7.61
CA LEU A 160 -3.76 8.86 6.77
C LEU A 160 -3.13 9.99 7.58
N LEU A 161 -3.77 10.41 8.67
CA LEU A 161 -3.23 11.45 9.56
C LEU A 161 -1.95 10.98 10.25
N CYS A 162 -1.91 9.73 10.70
CA CYS A 162 -0.71 9.12 11.29
C CYS A 162 0.46 9.10 10.30
N GLY A 163 0.23 8.64 9.07
CA GLY A 163 1.26 8.63 8.03
C GLY A 163 1.71 10.03 7.61
N LEU A 164 0.82 11.02 7.64
CA LEU A 164 1.16 12.41 7.36
C LEU A 164 2.04 13.02 8.46
N GLU A 165 1.76 12.73 9.73
CA GLU A 165 2.62 13.18 10.85
C GLU A 165 4.01 12.53 10.73
N ALA A 166 4.08 11.21 10.48
CA ALA A 166 5.33 10.53 10.23
C ALA A 166 6.14 11.16 9.08
N GLN A 167 5.46 11.52 7.98
CA GLN A 167 6.10 12.20 6.85
C GLN A 167 6.60 13.60 7.24
N LYS A 168 5.83 14.34 8.02
CA LYS A 168 6.23 15.66 8.51
C LYS A 168 7.48 15.55 9.38
N ASP A 169 7.50 14.63 10.34
CA ASP A 169 8.65 14.38 11.22
C ASP A 169 9.90 14.02 10.41
N TYR A 170 9.76 13.12 9.42
CA TYR A 170 10.85 12.78 8.49
C TYR A 170 11.42 14.02 7.77
N MET A 171 10.55 14.90 7.27
CA MET A 171 10.98 16.12 6.59
C MET A 171 11.63 17.12 7.53
N GLU A 172 11.20 17.18 8.79
CA GLU A 172 11.81 18.01 9.84
C GLU A 172 13.19 17.46 10.22
N ASP A 173 13.33 16.15 10.40
CA ASP A 173 14.61 15.48 10.68
C ASP A 173 15.63 15.68 9.56
N LEU A 174 15.21 15.54 8.29
CA LEU A 174 16.08 15.82 7.15
C LEU A 174 16.53 17.28 7.09
N ARG A 175 15.62 18.20 7.44
CA ARG A 175 15.93 19.62 7.47
C ARG A 175 16.95 19.93 8.57
N GLU A 176 16.82 19.28 9.72
CA GLU A 176 17.76 19.44 10.83
C GLU A 176 19.13 18.86 10.49
N ALA A 177 19.18 17.63 9.96
CA ALA A 177 20.43 17.03 9.47
C ALA A 177 21.14 17.95 8.46
N HIS A 178 20.40 18.59 7.56
CA HIS A 178 20.99 19.54 6.61
C HIS A 178 21.53 20.81 7.30
N ARG A 179 20.86 21.30 8.35
CA ARG A 179 21.36 22.44 9.14
C ARG A 179 22.66 22.07 9.84
N GLU A 180 22.71 20.91 10.46
CA GLU A 180 23.91 20.38 11.13
C GLU A 180 25.07 20.23 10.14
N LEU A 181 24.83 19.67 8.94
CA LEU A 181 25.83 19.60 7.87
C LEU A 181 26.37 20.99 7.50
N SER A 182 25.47 21.96 7.34
CA SER A 182 25.85 23.32 6.96
C SER A 182 26.68 23.98 8.05
N GLN A 183 26.32 23.78 9.32
CA GLN A 183 27.05 24.31 10.46
C GLN A 183 28.42 23.64 10.61
N CYS A 184 28.49 22.31 10.54
CA CYS A 184 29.74 21.55 10.60
C CYS A 184 30.76 22.04 9.55
N ARG A 185 30.30 22.30 8.32
CA ARG A 185 31.15 22.86 7.26
C ARG A 185 31.68 24.26 7.58
N LEU A 186 30.84 25.14 8.13
CA LEU A 186 31.26 26.48 8.52
C LEU A 186 32.30 26.43 9.66
N GLU A 187 32.10 25.56 10.64
CA GLU A 187 33.05 25.38 11.76
C GLU A 187 34.41 24.88 11.26
N ILE A 188 34.43 24.00 10.26
CA ILE A 188 35.68 23.54 9.63
C ILE A 188 36.35 24.66 8.83
N GLU A 189 35.58 25.43 8.05
CA GLU A 189 36.10 26.59 7.32
C GLU A 189 36.75 27.61 8.28
N GLU A 190 36.12 27.90 9.43
CA GLU A 190 36.66 28.78 10.47
C GLU A 190 37.93 28.22 11.14
N LEU A 191 38.05 26.89 11.29
CA LEU A 191 39.24 26.25 11.87
C LEU A 191 40.44 26.19 10.91
N MET A 192 40.21 26.38 9.61
CA MET A 192 41.25 26.37 8.58
C MET A 192 41.85 27.76 8.26
N GLU A 193 41.22 28.85 8.73
CA GLU A 193 41.76 30.23 8.68
C GLU A 193 42.77 30.54 9.80
#